data_AF-A0A2X3IL30-F1
#
_entry.id   AF-A0A2X3IL30-F1
#
_cell.length_a   1.000
_cell.length_b   1.000
_cell.length_c   1.000
_cell.angle_alpha   90.00
_cell.angle_beta   90.00
_cell.angle_gamma   90.00
#
_symmetry.space_group_name_H-M   'P 1'
#
loop_
_entity.id
_entity.type
_entity.pdbx_description
1 polymer ?
#
loop_
_entity_poly.entity_id
_entity_poly.type
_entity_poly.pdbx_seq_one_letter_code
_entity_poly.pdbx_strand_id
1 'polypeptide(L)'
;MAILHAQSDQLNDIAQLLKGDSHNLGEKVRAALERTRQLEKELQQLKEQAAAQESANLSSKAEEINGVKLLVSELTGVEPKMLAYHG
;
A
#
# COMPACT_ATOMS: atom_id res chain seq x y z
N MET A 1 -14.06 -39.92 12.48
CA MET A 1 -12.59 -39.88 12.53
C MET A 1 -11.97 -39.14 11.33
N ALA A 2 -12.40 -39.36 10.08
CA ALA A 2 -11.82 -38.68 8.90
C ALA A 2 -11.87 -37.14 8.91
N ILE A 3 -12.97 -36.53 9.40
CA ILE A 3 -13.13 -35.07 9.44
C ILE A 3 -12.17 -34.42 10.45
N LEU A 4 -11.87 -35.10 11.56
CA LEU A 4 -10.98 -34.58 12.61
C LEU A 4 -9.53 -34.53 12.12
N HIS A 5 -9.10 -35.53 11.34
CA HIS A 5 -7.78 -35.55 10.73
C HIS A 5 -7.62 -34.44 9.68
N ALA A 6 -8.59 -34.27 8.79
CA ALA A 6 -8.56 -33.21 7.78
C ALA A 6 -8.48 -31.81 8.40
N GLN A 7 -9.22 -31.56 9.49
CA GLN A 7 -9.13 -30.28 10.22
C GLN A 7 -7.76 -30.09 10.89
N SER A 8 -7.18 -31.17 11.45
CA SER A 8 -5.85 -31.13 12.06
C SER A 8 -4.76 -30.81 11.03
N ASP A 9 -4.86 -31.38 9.83
CA ASP A 9 -3.89 -31.15 8.75
C ASP A 9 -3.94 -29.70 8.28
N GLN A 10 -5.15 -29.14 8.06
CA GLN A 10 -5.32 -27.74 7.68
C GLN A 10 -4.76 -26.77 8.73
N LEU A 11 -4.99 -27.04 10.02
CA LEU A 11 -4.44 -26.19 11.09
C LEU A 11 -2.91 -26.27 11.15
N ASN A 12 -2.33 -27.45 10.92
CA ASN A 12 -0.89 -27.65 10.89
C ASN A 12 -0.24 -26.90 9.71
N ASP A 13 -0.85 -26.94 8.53
CA ASP A 13 -0.38 -26.20 7.36
C ASP A 13 -0.34 -24.68 7.62
N ILE A 14 -1.40 -24.14 8.21
CA ILE A 14 -1.48 -22.70 8.56
C ILE A 14 -0.43 -22.36 9.63
N ALA A 15 -0.21 -23.26 10.60
CA ALA A 15 0.83 -23.09 11.62
C ALA A 15 2.23 -23.04 10.98
N GLN A 16 2.54 -23.92 10.03
CA GLN A 16 3.82 -23.89 9.32
C GLN A 16 4.03 -22.59 8.53
N LEU A 17 3.00 -22.10 7.83
CA LEU A 17 3.06 -20.83 7.09
C LEU A 17 3.36 -19.64 8.00
N LEU A 18 2.77 -19.62 9.19
CA LEU A 18 2.98 -18.59 10.21
C LEU A 18 4.20 -18.88 11.10
N LYS A 19 4.96 -19.96 10.83
CA LYS A 19 6.06 -20.49 11.65
C LYS A 19 5.66 -20.64 13.13
N GLY A 20 4.40 -20.99 13.39
CA GLY A 20 3.83 -21.21 14.70
C GLY A 20 3.55 -22.68 14.98
N ASP A 21 2.85 -22.93 16.08
CA ASP A 21 2.34 -24.23 16.50
C ASP A 21 0.84 -24.12 16.78
N SER A 22 0.19 -25.26 17.04
CA SER A 22 -1.25 -25.33 17.31
C SER A 22 -1.70 -24.53 18.54
N HIS A 23 -0.79 -24.17 19.45
CA HIS A 23 -1.11 -23.43 20.67
C HIS A 23 -1.02 -21.91 20.46
N ASN A 24 -0.12 -21.43 19.60
CA ASN A 24 0.06 -20.00 19.31
C ASN A 24 -0.52 -19.53 17.97
N LEU A 25 -1.14 -20.43 17.20
CA LEU A 25 -1.68 -20.15 15.87
C LEU A 25 -2.63 -18.94 15.84
N GLY A 26 -3.56 -18.88 16.80
CA GLY A 26 -4.54 -17.79 16.89
C GLY A 26 -3.88 -16.43 17.11
N GLU A 27 -2.85 -16.36 17.95
CA GLU A 27 -2.10 -15.13 18.20
C GLU A 27 -1.29 -14.71 16.96
N LYS A 28 -0.65 -15.68 16.28
CA LYS A 28 0.11 -15.40 15.05
C LYS A 28 -0.78 -14.88 13.92
N VAL A 29 -1.97 -15.46 13.74
CA VAL A 29 -2.95 -14.98 12.76
C VAL A 29 -3.33 -13.53 13.08
N ARG A 30 -3.65 -13.21 14.35
CA ARG A 30 -3.97 -11.84 14.76
C ARG A 30 -2.82 -10.88 14.51
N ALA A 31 -1.60 -11.25 14.87
CA ALA A 31 -0.41 -10.43 14.66
C ALA A 31 -0.14 -10.18 13.16
N ALA A 32 -0.32 -11.20 12.31
CA ALA A 32 -0.15 -11.06 10.87
C ALA A 32 -1.20 -10.12 10.25
N LEU A 33 -2.46 -10.23 10.68
CA LEU A 33 -3.54 -9.34 10.25
C LEU A 33 -3.29 -7.89 10.68
N GLU A 34 -2.85 -7.68 11.92
CA GLU A 34 -2.56 -6.33 12.41
C GLU A 34 -1.38 -5.70 11.67
N ARG A 35 -0.30 -6.45 11.45
CA ARG A 35 0.82 -6.00 10.63
C ARG A 35 0.40 -5.65 9.21
N THR A 36 -0.50 -6.44 8.62
CA THR A 36 -1.01 -6.19 7.26
C THR A 36 -1.76 -4.86 7.21
N ARG A 37 -2.67 -4.61 8.16
CA ARG A 37 -3.40 -3.33 8.24
C ARG A 37 -2.48 -2.14 8.47
N GLN A 38 -1.45 -2.30 9.30
CA GLN A 38 -0.47 -1.26 9.55
C GLN A 38 0.32 -0.93 8.28
N LEU A 39 0.80 -1.95 7.55
CA LEU A 39 1.49 -1.77 6.28
C LEU A 39 0.58 -1.15 5.21
N GLU A 40 -0.70 -1.51 5.15
CA GLU A 40 -1.67 -0.90 4.24
C GLU A 40 -1.84 0.60 4.51
N LYS A 41 -1.91 1.00 5.78
CA LYS A 41 -1.98 2.41 6.17
C LYS A 41 -0.71 3.17 5.83
N GLU A 42 0.45 2.60 6.15
CA GLU A 42 1.76 3.19 5.83
C GLU A 42 1.94 3.36 4.31
N LEU A 43 1.53 2.35 3.52
CA LEU A 43 1.55 2.44 2.06
C LEU A 43 0.66 3.56 1.53
N GLN A 44 -0.54 3.74 2.11
CA GLN A 44 -1.44 4.81 1.71
C GLN A 44 -0.83 6.20 2.03
N GLN A 45 -0.26 6.37 3.22
CA GLN A 45 0.42 7.61 3.62
C GLN A 45 1.62 7.92 2.73
N LEU A 46 2.45 6.93 2.40
CA LEU A 46 3.60 7.11 1.51
C LEU A 46 3.17 7.48 0.08
N LYS A 47 2.08 6.91 -0.42
CA LYS A 47 1.52 7.28 -1.73
C LYS A 47 1.03 8.72 -1.75
N GLU A 48 0.34 9.15 -0.70
CA GLU A 48 -0.12 10.54 -0.55
C GLU A 48 1.06 11.51 -0.46
N GLN A 49 2.08 11.16 0.32
CA GLN A 49 3.30 11.96 0.43
C GLN A 49 4.05 12.06 -0.90
N ALA A 50 4.18 10.96 -1.63
CA ALA A 50 4.81 10.95 -2.95
C ALA A 50 4.02 11.81 -3.96
N ALA A 51 2.69 11.73 -3.95
CA ALA A 51 1.84 12.55 -4.81
C ALA A 51 1.96 14.05 -4.48
N ALA A 52 1.99 14.40 -3.18
CA ALA A 52 2.18 15.78 -2.73
C ALA A 52 3.57 16.31 -3.13
N GLN A 53 4.62 15.50 -2.98
CA GLN A 53 5.98 15.88 -3.36
C GLN A 53 6.11 16.05 -4.87
N GLU A 54 5.49 15.17 -5.66
CA GLU A 54 5.48 15.30 -7.12
C GLU A 54 4.72 16.56 -7.55
N SER A 55 3.57 16.86 -6.94
CA SER A 55 2.83 18.10 -7.19
C SER A 55 3.63 19.36 -6.84
N ALA A 56 4.33 19.36 -5.71
CA ALA A 56 5.21 20.46 -5.30
C ALA A 56 6.39 20.65 -6.26
N ASN A 57 7.00 19.55 -6.72
CA ASN A 57 8.09 19.56 -7.69
C ASN A 57 7.64 20.00 -9.08
N LEU A 58 6.44 19.61 -9.50
CA LEU A 58 5.83 20.07 -10.74
C LEU A 58 5.55 21.57 -10.65
N SER A 59 4.97 22.04 -9.55
CA SER A 59 4.71 23.47 -9.32
C SER A 59 5.99 24.33 -9.31
N SER A 60 7.12 23.77 -8.87
CA SER A 60 8.42 24.46 -8.88
C SER A 60 9.14 24.42 -10.24
N LYS A 61 8.71 23.52 -11.14
CA LYS A 61 9.13 23.49 -12.55
C LYS A 61 8.26 24.35 -13.47
N ALA A 62 7.29 25.08 -12.93
CA ALA A 62 6.47 25.99 -13.72
C ALA A 62 7.34 27.18 -14.18
N GLU A 63 7.63 27.24 -15.48
CA GLU A 63 8.32 28.38 -16.08
C GLU A 63 7.31 29.51 -16.31
N GLU A 64 7.67 30.72 -15.90
CA GLU A 64 6.84 31.91 -16.08
C GLU A 64 7.11 32.51 -17.46
N ILE A 65 6.13 32.41 -18.36
CA ILE A 65 6.20 33.02 -19.70
C ILE A 65 5.14 34.13 -19.73
N ASN A 66 5.58 35.38 -19.86
CA ASN A 66 4.72 36.57 -19.93
C ASN A 66 3.72 36.71 -18.74
N GLY A 67 4.13 36.36 -17.51
CA GLY A 67 3.27 36.47 -16.32
C GLY A 67 2.30 35.30 -16.12
N VAL A 68 2.36 34.27 -16.97
CA VAL A 68 1.58 33.04 -16.85
C VAL A 68 2.51 31.89 -16.46
N LYS A 69 2.22 31.22 -15.34
CA LYS A 69 2.95 30.02 -14.91
C LYS A 69 2.55 28.84 -15.79
N LEU A 70 3.49 28.35 -16.61
CA LEU A 70 3.27 27.22 -17.51
C LEU A 70 4.01 25.99 -16.99
N LEU A 71 3.29 24.87 -16.83
CA LEU A 71 3.84 23.62 -16.32
C LEU A 71 3.78 22.57 -17.43
N VAL A 72 4.92 22.31 -18.07
CA VAL A 72 5.06 21.28 -19.10
C VAL A 72 5.95 20.18 -18.55
N SER A 73 5.36 19.03 -18.26
CA SER A 73 6.08 17.82 -17.84
C SER A 73 5.70 16.68 -18.78
N GLU A 74 6.69 16.07 -19.42
CA GLU A 74 6.50 14.85 -20.20
C GLU A 74 6.32 13.69 -19.23
N LEU A 75 5.06 13.32 -18.98
CA LEU A 75 4.70 12.23 -18.07
C LEU A 75 4.61 10.92 -18.85
N THR A 76 5.73 10.21 -18.99
CA THR A 76 5.72 8.83 -19.51
C THR A 76 5.16 7.87 -18.45
N GLY A 77 3.95 7.36 -18.67
CA GLY A 77 3.37 6.23 -17.93
C GLY A 77 2.45 6.55 -16.75
N VAL A 78 1.95 7.78 -16.62
CA VAL A 78 1.03 8.16 -15.53
C VAL A 78 -0.42 8.19 -16.03
N GLU A 79 -1.32 7.50 -15.32
CA GLU A 79 -2.76 7.53 -15.60
C GLU A 79 -3.33 8.96 -15.49
N PRO A 80 -4.20 9.41 -16.42
CA PRO A 80 -4.70 10.79 -16.49
C PRO A 80 -5.48 11.30 -15.27
N LYS A 81 -5.78 10.44 -14.30
CA LYS A 81 -6.59 10.77 -13.12
C LYS A 81 -5.85 11.57 -12.05
N MET A 82 -4.52 11.64 -12.10
CA MET A 82 -3.72 12.34 -11.08
C MET A 82 -3.57 13.86 -11.33
N LEU A 83 -3.99 14.36 -12.51
CA LEU A 83 -3.73 15.74 -12.93
C LEU A 83 -4.86 16.74 -12.61
N ALA A 84 -6.01 16.27 -12.14
CA ALA A 84 -7.21 17.11 -11.96
C ALA A 84 -7.60 17.30 -10.49
N TYR A 85 -6.74 17.91 -9.65
CA TYR A 85 -7.23 18.46 -8.38
C TYR A 85 -6.37 19.57 -7.77
N HIS A 86 -6.56 20.80 -8.24
CA HIS A 86 -7.10 21.92 -7.44
C HIS A 86 -7.08 23.20 -8.30
N GLY A 87 -8.25 23.82 -8.42
CA GLY A 87 -8.37 25.26 -8.67
C GLY A 87 -8.31 26.03 -7.37
#